data_AF-A0A651I1V5-F1
#
_entry.id   AF-A0A651I1V5-F1
#
_cell.length_a   1.000
_cell.length_b   1.000
_cell.length_c   1.000
_cell.angle_alpha   90.00
_cell.angle_beta   90.00
_cell.angle_gamma   90.00
#
_symmetry.space_group_name_H-M   'P 1'
#
loop_
_entity.id
_entity.type
_entity.pdbx_description
1 polymer ?
#
loop_
_entity_poly.entity_id
_entity_poly.type
_entity_poly.pdbx_seq_one_letter_code
_entity_poly.pdbx_strand_id
1 'polypeptide(L)' 'MSAFIQHVKESYNELVNKVTWPTWPNLLGSTRVVIVASIIITLIIFVMDSIALQITGFIYNL' A
#
# COMPACT_ATOMS: atom_id res chain seq x y z
N MET A 1 2.47 -18.98 29.55
CA MET A 1 1.81 -19.37 28.28
C MET A 1 0.36 -18.85 28.19
N SER A 2 -0.43 -18.89 29.27
CA SER A 2 -1.83 -18.39 29.28
C SER A 2 -1.97 -16.86 29.13
N ALA A 3 -1.08 -16.09 29.76
CA ALA A 3 -1.17 -14.62 29.76
C ALA A 3 -1.09 -13.99 28.34
N PHE A 4 -0.24 -14.54 27.48
CA PHE A 4 -0.08 -14.07 26.09
C PHE A 4 -1.34 -14.35 25.25
N ILE A 5 -1.88 -15.56 25.34
CA ILE A 5 -3.11 -15.95 24.63
C ILE A 5 -4.28 -15.07 25.08
N GLN A 6 -4.34 -14.76 26.38
CA GLN A 6 -5.37 -13.90 26.95
C GLN A 6 -5.25 -12.44 26.46
N HIS A 7 -4.03 -11.90 26.39
CA HIS A 7 -3.77 -10.57 25.81
C HIS A 7 -4.19 -10.45 24.35
N VAL A 8 -3.91 -11.45 23.52
CA VAL A 8 -4.33 -11.45 22.11
C VAL A 8 -5.85 -11.50 22.00
N LYS A 9 -6.52 -12.29 22.86
CA LYS A 9 -7.98 -12.41 22.88
C LYS A 9 -8.65 -11.10 23.31
N GLU A 10 -8.07 -10.41 24.28
CA GLU A 10 -8.54 -9.10 24.75
C GLU A 10 -8.33 -8.01 23.69
N SER A 11 -7.15 -7.99 23.06
CA SER A 11 -6.83 -7.08 21.95
C SER A 11 -7.79 -7.26 20.77
N TYR A 12 -8.13 -8.51 20.41
CA TYR A 12 -9.13 -8.77 19.37
C TYR A 12 -10.52 -8.24 19.76
N ASN A 13 -10.92 -8.45 21.02
CA ASN A 13 -12.21 -7.99 21.51
C ASN A 13 -12.30 -6.45 21.53
N GLU A 14 -11.20 -5.76 21.87
CA GLU A 14 -11.10 -4.30 21.79
C GLU A 14 -11.17 -3.80 20.35
N LEU A 15 -10.40 -4.40 19.43
CA LEU A 15 -10.40 -4.00 18.03
C LEU A 15 -11.78 -4.16 17.38
N VAL A 16 -12.56 -5.17 17.78
CA VAL A 16 -13.89 -5.40 17.21
C VAL A 16 -14.97 -4.53 17.85
N ASN A 17 -14.93 -4.32 19.17
CA ASN A 17 -16.02 -3.65 19.90
C ASN A 17 -15.76 -2.17 20.21
N LYS A 18 -14.50 -1.73 20.20
CA LYS A 18 -14.09 -0.36 20.60
C LYS A 18 -13.58 0.49 19.44
N VAL A 19 -13.56 -0.06 18.23
CA VAL A 19 -13.12 0.65 17.02
C VAL A 19 -14.24 0.67 15.99
N THR A 20 -14.43 1.82 15.36
CA THR A 20 -15.41 1.99 14.27
C THR A 20 -14.80 1.46 12.97
N TRP A 21 -14.92 0.16 12.72
CA TRP A 21 -14.58 -0.40 11.41
C TRP A 21 -15.56 0.10 10.34
N PRO A 22 -15.07 0.69 9.25
CA PRO A 22 -15.92 1.01 8.10
C PRO A 22 -16.53 -0.27 7.50
N THR A 23 -17.68 -0.14 6.86
CA THR A 23 -18.31 -1.24 6.13
C THR A 23 -17.44 -1.68 4.95
N TRP A 24 -17.54 -2.94 4.55
CA TRP A 24 -16.79 -3.51 3.42
C TRP A 24 -16.85 -2.65 2.13
N PRO A 25 -18.01 -2.10 1.72
CA PRO A 25 -18.08 -1.22 0.56
C PRO A 25 -17.26 0.08 0.73
N ASN A 26 -17.26 0.65 1.94
CA ASN A 26 -16.51 1.88 2.23
C ASN A 26 -14.99 1.63 2.24
N LEU A 27 -14.55 0.46 2.74
CA LEU A 27 -13.16 0.03 2.67
C LEU A 27 -12.66 -0.04 1.22
N LEU A 28 -13.42 -0.72 0.37
CA LEU A 28 -13.08 -0.87 -1.05
C LEU A 28 -13.11 0.47 -1.80
N GLY A 29 -14.00 1.39 -1.39
CA GLY A 29 -14.02 2.77 -1.90
C GLY A 29 -12.70 3.49 -1.64
N SER A 30 -12.21 3.45 -0.39
CA SER A 30 -10.92 4.05 -0.03
C SER A 30 -9.74 3.37 -0.73
N THR A 31 -9.75 2.04 -0.82
CA THR A 31 -8.70 1.28 -1.51
C THR A 31 -8.64 1.61 -3.01
N ARG A 32 -9.78 1.86 -3.66
CA ARG A 32 -9.82 2.21 -5.09
C ARG A 32 -9.05 3.48 -5.40
N VAL A 33 -9.16 4.50 -4.55
CA VAL A 33 -8.42 5.76 -4.71
C VAL A 33 -6.91 5.52 -4.62
N VAL A 34 -6.48 4.70 -3.67
CA VAL A 34 -5.07 4.34 -3.50
C VAL A 34 -4.53 3.57 -4.72
N ILE A 35 -5.31 2.63 -5.27
CA ILE A 35 -4.92 1.88 -6.48
C ILE A 35 -4.69 2.83 -7.66
N VAL A 36 -5.59 3.79 -7.87
CA VAL A 36 -5.45 4.78 -8.95
C VAL A 36 -4.22 5.66 -8.72
N ALA A 37 -3.99 6.11 -7.48
CA ALA A 37 -2.80 6.89 -7.13
C ALA A 37 -1.50 6.11 -7.41
N SER A 38 -1.43 4.83 -7.03
CA SER A 38 -0.28 3.97 -7.30
C SER A 38 -0.02 3.80 -8.79
N ILE A 39 -1.05 3.64 -9.62
CA ILE A 39 -0.90 3.52 -11.08
C ILE A 39 -0.26 4.78 -11.67
N ILE A 40 -0.69 5.96 -11.22
CA ILE A 40 -0.12 7.24 -11.69
C ILE A 40 1.36 7.33 -11.31
N ILE A 41 1.71 6.97 -10.07
CA ILE A 41 3.11 6.99 -9.60
C ILE A 41 3.97 6.01 -10.41
N THR A 42 3.48 4.79 -10.66
CA THR A 42 4.20 3.81 -11.49
C THR A 42 4.43 4.31 -12.91
N LEU A 43 3.47 5.02 -13.50
CA LEU A 43 3.62 5.59 -14.85
C LEU A 43 4.71 6.68 -14.88
N ILE A 44 4.78 7.53 -13.84
CA ILE A 44 5.83 8.55 -13.73
C ILE A 44 7.21 7.91 -13.62
N ILE A 45 7.35 6.90 -12.75
CA ILE A 45 8.61 6.16 -12.58
C ILE A 45 9.02 5.50 -13.91
N PHE A 46 8.07 4.90 -14.62
CA PHE A 46 8.35 4.28 -15.92
C PHE A 46 8.93 5.27 -16.95
N VAL A 47 8.41 6.50 -17.00
CA VAL A 47 8.96 7.55 -17.87
C VAL A 47 10.37 7.94 -17.43
N MET A 48 10.60 8.12 -16.12
CA MET A 48 11.92 8.47 -15.59
C MET A 48 12.95 7.37 -15.88
N ASP A 49 12.60 6.11 -15.66
CA ASP A 49 13.46 4.96 -15.93
C ASP A 49 13.79 4.86 -17.42
N SER A 50 12.80 5.09 -18.30
CA SER A 50 13.01 5.08 -19.75
C SER A 50 13.98 6.17 -20.22
N ILE A 51 13.95 7.35 -19.61
CA ILE A 51 14.88 8.45 -19.91
C ILE A 51 16.28 8.10 -19.40
N ALA A 52 16.38 7.59 -18.17
CA ALA A 52 17.66 7.21 -17.57
C ALA A 52 18.37 6.11 -18.38
N LEU A 53 17.62 5.10 -18.84
CA LEU A 53 18.14 4.03 -19.69
C LEU A 53 18.67 4.55 -21.04
N GLN A 54 17.94 5.48 -21.66
CA GLN A 54 18.38 6.09 -22.93
C GLN A 54 19.65 6.93 -22.75
N ILE A 55 19.74 7.74 -21.70
CA ILE A 55 20.90 8.59 -21.42
C ILE A 55 22.14 7.73 -21.13
N THR A 56 22.01 6.75 -20.24
CA THR A 56 23.12 5.85 -19.89
C THR A 56 23.56 5.02 -21.09
N GLY A 57 22.62 4.49 -21.87
CA GLY A 57 22.91 3.76 -23.10
C GLY A 57 23.64 4.60 -24.16
N PHE A 58 23.34 5.89 -24.25
CA PHE A 58 24.05 6.83 -25.12
C PHE A 58 25.48 7.08 -24.64
N ILE A 59 25.68 7.31 -23.34
CA ILE A 59 27.02 7.52 -22.75
C ILE A 59 27.91 6.28 -22.93
N TYR A 60 27.36 5.08 -22.74
CA TYR A 60 28.15 3.85 -22.89
C TYR A 60 28.44 3.48 -24.36
N ASN A 61 27.66 4.00 -25.32
CA ASN A 61 27.93 3.82 -26.75
C ASN A 61 28.87 4.88 -27.34
N LEU A 62 29.23 5.91 -26.57
CA LEU A 62 30.21 6.94 -26.96
C LEU A 62 31.62 6.48 -26.59
#